data_AF-A0A520BCQ6-F1
#
_entry.id   AF-A0A520BCQ6-F1
#
_cell.length_a   1.000
_cell.length_b   1.000
_cell.length_c   1.000
_cell.angle_alpha   90.00
_cell.angle_beta   90.00
_cell.angle_gamma   90.00
#
_symmetry.space_group_name_H-M   'P 1'
#
loop_
_entity.id
_entity.type
_entity.pdbx_description
1 polymer ?
#
loop_
_entity_poly.entity_id
_entity_poly.type
_entity_poly.pdbx_seq_one_letter_code
_entity_poly.pdbx_strand_id
1 'polypeptide(L)'
;DYPYNHLPTLTFGNKVFAQNAPYLLTFDAKTGQALYKRGFKKAMYGKPVTDGKNVFIPDESETLFALNPDNLSILWEFKLEKGQHNIKEKIFTKDSKIYFGTTSSTEASVYALSTANGEKIWKTNFNASIAYLLDKSDAIWGYTEKGLLFDLDLKTGDKRSEVQLANLPLSNVEFLSKNEVLFYSKAGLVKLNLKTKEESILLAHQKLDDNNKNDAFIKLLKNSKN
;
A
#
# COMPACT_ATOMS: atom_id res chain seq x y z
N ASP A 1 -7.13 -20.65 -16.55
CA ASP A 1 -6.99 -19.23 -16.20
C ASP A 1 -7.27 -19.02 -14.73
N TYR A 2 -6.22 -18.88 -13.94
CA TYR A 2 -6.34 -18.66 -12.49
C TYR A 2 -6.83 -17.23 -12.23
N PRO A 3 -7.74 -16.98 -11.27
CA PRO A 3 -8.02 -15.63 -10.82
C PRO A 3 -6.76 -15.11 -10.10
N TYR A 4 -5.89 -14.40 -10.83
CA TYR A 4 -4.68 -13.75 -10.32
C TYR A 4 -4.99 -12.50 -9.47
N ASN A 5 -6.01 -12.55 -8.61
CA ASN A 5 -6.30 -11.45 -7.72
C ASN A 5 -6.21 -11.90 -6.26
N HIS A 6 -5.04 -11.62 -5.68
CA HIS A 6 -4.74 -11.81 -4.25
C HIS A 6 -4.99 -10.53 -3.45
N LEU A 7 -5.42 -9.44 -4.11
CA LEU A 7 -5.73 -8.18 -3.44
C LEU A 7 -7.13 -8.24 -2.83
N PRO A 8 -7.33 -7.61 -1.67
CA PRO A 8 -8.63 -7.60 -1.01
C PRO A 8 -9.68 -6.91 -1.88
N THR A 9 -10.91 -7.42 -1.80
CA THR A 9 -12.09 -6.75 -2.34
C THR A 9 -12.43 -5.53 -1.48
N LEU A 10 -13.23 -4.62 -2.04
CA LEU A 10 -13.76 -3.47 -1.30
C LEU A 10 -15.20 -3.75 -0.90
N THR A 11 -15.53 -3.58 0.37
CA THR A 11 -16.93 -3.53 0.83
C THR A 11 -17.30 -2.08 1.07
N PHE A 12 -18.37 -1.59 0.44
CA PHE A 12 -18.85 -0.22 0.60
C PHE A 12 -20.38 -0.17 0.45
N GLY A 13 -21.07 0.40 1.44
CA GLY A 13 -22.51 0.27 1.57
C GLY A 13 -22.93 -1.20 1.72
N ASN A 14 -23.96 -1.64 0.98
CA ASN A 14 -24.39 -3.04 0.93
C ASN A 14 -23.79 -3.80 -0.27
N LYS A 15 -22.61 -3.38 -0.76
CA LYS A 15 -22.00 -3.91 -1.99
C LYS A 15 -20.56 -4.36 -1.76
N VAL A 16 -20.16 -5.43 -2.44
CA VAL A 16 -18.77 -5.91 -2.56
C VAL A 16 -18.29 -5.65 -3.98
N PHE A 17 -17.16 -4.96 -4.11
CA PHE A 17 -16.48 -4.65 -5.37
C PHE A 17 -15.27 -5.57 -5.51
N ALA A 18 -15.30 -6.43 -6.52
CA ALA A 18 -14.28 -7.46 -6.75
C ALA A 18 -13.69 -7.32 -8.16
N GLN A 19 -12.36 -7.23 -8.21
CA GLN A 19 -11.62 -7.08 -9.46
C GLN A 19 -11.39 -8.46 -10.08
N ASN A 20 -11.63 -8.57 -11.39
CA ASN A 20 -11.50 -9.81 -12.14
C ASN A 20 -11.16 -9.44 -13.58
N ALA A 21 -9.90 -9.54 -14.01
CA ALA A 21 -9.43 -8.99 -15.27
C ALA A 21 -10.27 -9.37 -16.51
N PRO A 22 -10.65 -8.40 -17.38
CA PRO A 22 -10.46 -6.94 -17.31
C PRO A 22 -11.66 -6.19 -16.68
N TYR A 23 -12.39 -6.85 -15.79
CA TYR A 23 -13.62 -6.39 -15.19
C TYR A 23 -13.48 -5.89 -13.74
N LEU A 24 -14.37 -5.00 -13.37
CA LEU A 24 -14.81 -4.80 -11.99
C LEU A 24 -16.22 -5.35 -11.86
N LEU A 25 -16.42 -6.25 -10.90
CA LEU A 25 -17.70 -6.86 -10.57
C LEU A 25 -18.21 -6.29 -9.26
N THR A 26 -19.52 -6.20 -9.12
CA THR A 26 -20.18 -5.77 -7.90
C THR A 26 -21.23 -6.78 -7.48
N PHE A 27 -21.27 -7.10 -6.20
CA PHE A 27 -22.19 -8.07 -5.61
C PHE A 27 -22.93 -7.45 -4.43
N ASP A 28 -24.14 -7.93 -4.16
CA ASP A 28 -24.84 -7.63 -2.92
C ASP A 28 -24.10 -8.30 -1.74
N ALA A 29 -23.75 -7.51 -0.72
CA ALA A 29 -22.90 -7.97 0.38
C ALA A 29 -23.59 -8.99 1.30
N LYS A 30 -24.93 -9.07 1.29
CA LYS A 30 -25.70 -10.00 2.14
C LYS A 30 -25.94 -11.32 1.44
N THR A 31 -26.27 -11.27 0.15
CA THR A 31 -26.74 -12.43 -0.63
C THR A 31 -25.67 -13.00 -1.55
N GLY A 32 -24.63 -12.23 -1.87
CA GLY A 32 -23.63 -12.59 -2.88
C GLY A 32 -24.15 -12.51 -4.32
N GLN A 33 -25.35 -11.97 -4.56
CA GLN A 33 -25.91 -11.83 -5.89
C GLN A 33 -25.09 -10.82 -6.71
N ALA A 34 -24.74 -11.16 -7.95
CA ALA A 34 -24.10 -10.23 -8.88
C ALA A 34 -25.05 -9.09 -9.25
N LEU A 35 -24.58 -7.84 -9.12
CA LEU A 35 -25.33 -6.61 -9.38
C LEU A 35 -24.89 -5.93 -10.67
N TYR A 36 -23.60 -5.60 -10.76
CA TYR A 36 -23.04 -4.84 -11.88
C TYR A 36 -21.72 -5.44 -12.35
N LYS A 37 -21.44 -5.25 -13.64
CA LYS A 37 -20.17 -5.61 -14.28
C LYS A 37 -19.73 -4.46 -15.18
N ARG A 38 -18.48 -4.04 -15.02
CA ARG A 38 -17.83 -3.12 -15.94
C ARG A 38 -16.60 -3.76 -16.56
N GLY A 39 -16.44 -3.66 -17.88
CA GLY A 39 -15.20 -3.96 -18.57
C GLY A 39 -14.35 -2.71 -18.79
N PHE A 40 -13.04 -2.88 -18.68
CA PHE A 40 -12.03 -1.87 -18.98
C PHE A 40 -11.12 -2.35 -20.12
N LYS A 41 -10.33 -1.42 -20.67
CA LYS A 41 -9.38 -1.74 -21.76
C LYS A 41 -8.16 -2.54 -21.27
N LYS A 42 -7.81 -2.39 -19.99
CA LYS A 42 -6.66 -3.01 -19.33
C LYS A 42 -7.14 -3.86 -18.17
N ALA A 43 -6.31 -4.80 -17.71
CA ALA A 43 -6.69 -5.64 -16.60
C ALA A 43 -6.87 -4.81 -15.32
N MET A 44 -7.89 -5.16 -14.55
CA MET A 44 -8.16 -4.54 -13.25
C MET A 44 -7.52 -5.40 -12.15
N TYR A 45 -6.22 -5.19 -11.93
CA TYR A 45 -5.47 -5.82 -10.83
C TYR A 45 -5.18 -4.87 -9.67
N GLY A 46 -5.66 -3.63 -9.74
CA GLY A 46 -5.51 -2.65 -8.66
C GLY A 46 -6.41 -2.91 -7.47
N LYS A 47 -5.99 -2.52 -6.26
CA LYS A 47 -6.84 -2.55 -5.07
C LYS A 47 -7.95 -1.48 -5.18
N PRO A 48 -9.24 -1.80 -4.95
CA PRO A 48 -10.29 -0.80 -4.97
C PRO A 48 -10.32 -0.09 -3.61
N VAL A 49 -10.54 1.22 -3.61
CA VAL A 49 -10.66 2.04 -2.39
C VAL A 49 -11.85 2.98 -2.50
N THR A 50 -12.28 3.57 -1.39
CA THR A 50 -13.42 4.50 -1.36
C THR A 50 -13.17 5.65 -0.39
N ASP A 51 -13.63 6.84 -0.74
CA ASP A 51 -13.71 8.00 0.14
C ASP A 51 -15.01 8.04 0.95
N GLY A 52 -15.82 6.97 0.89
CA GLY A 52 -17.16 6.91 1.47
C GLY A 52 -18.26 7.44 0.54
N LYS A 53 -17.93 7.82 -0.70
CA LYS A 53 -18.88 8.31 -1.71
C LYS A 53 -18.68 7.64 -3.07
N ASN A 54 -17.44 7.59 -3.54
CA ASN A 54 -17.05 7.05 -4.84
C ASN A 54 -16.15 5.83 -4.65
N VAL A 55 -16.05 4.99 -5.68
CA VAL A 55 -15.10 3.87 -5.72
C VAL A 55 -13.96 4.23 -6.67
N PHE A 56 -12.73 4.04 -6.21
CA PHE A 56 -11.53 4.29 -7.01
C PHE A 56 -10.81 2.97 -7.25
N ILE A 57 -10.33 2.78 -8.48
CA ILE A 57 -9.63 1.56 -8.84
C ILE A 57 -8.60 1.85 -9.94
N PRO A 58 -7.34 1.45 -9.77
CA PRO A 58 -6.35 1.53 -10.84
C PRO A 58 -6.39 0.29 -11.73
N ASP A 59 -6.07 0.49 -13.01
CA ASP A 59 -5.74 -0.61 -13.91
C ASP A 59 -4.32 -1.14 -13.66
N GLU A 60 -3.93 -2.21 -14.36
CA GLU A 60 -2.57 -2.76 -14.34
C GLU A 60 -1.51 -1.86 -15.00
N SER A 61 -1.94 -0.79 -15.66
CA SER A 61 -1.12 0.06 -16.53
C SER A 61 -0.95 1.46 -15.93
N GLU A 62 -1.60 2.47 -16.52
CA GLU A 62 -1.31 3.89 -16.30
C GLU A 62 -2.55 4.71 -15.95
N THR A 63 -3.67 4.07 -15.57
CA THR A 63 -4.93 4.78 -15.33
C THR A 63 -5.53 4.47 -13.97
N LEU A 64 -5.92 5.52 -13.24
CA LEU A 64 -6.77 5.46 -12.06
C LEU A 64 -8.18 5.95 -12.43
N PHE A 65 -9.19 5.15 -12.13
CA PHE A 65 -10.60 5.46 -12.40
C PHE A 65 -11.33 5.81 -11.11
N ALA A 66 -12.18 6.84 -11.15
CA ALA A 66 -13.23 7.04 -10.17
C ALA A 66 -14.58 6.63 -10.74
N LEU A 67 -15.33 5.88 -9.95
CA LEU A 67 -16.55 5.21 -10.36
C LEU A 67 -17.69 5.57 -9.41
N ASN A 68 -18.87 5.76 -9.99
CA ASN A 68 -20.10 5.79 -9.22
C ASN A 68 -20.39 4.39 -8.65
N PRO A 69 -20.62 4.23 -7.33
CA PRO A 69 -20.78 2.92 -6.71
C PRO A 69 -22.07 2.18 -7.11
N ASP A 70 -23.06 2.88 -7.66
CA ASP A 70 -24.40 2.35 -7.93
C ASP A 70 -24.61 1.87 -9.36
N ASN A 71 -23.78 2.31 -10.31
CA ASN A 71 -23.87 1.87 -11.70
C ASN A 71 -22.48 1.69 -12.35
N LEU A 72 -21.44 1.77 -11.53
CA LEU A 72 -20.03 1.80 -11.88
C LEU A 72 -19.60 2.99 -12.75
N SER A 73 -20.46 3.89 -13.27
CA SER A 73 -20.13 4.96 -14.28
C SER A 73 -18.85 5.73 -13.97
N ILE A 74 -18.03 5.98 -14.99
CA ILE A 74 -16.77 6.70 -14.83
C ILE A 74 -17.10 8.15 -14.52
N LEU A 75 -16.70 8.60 -13.33
CA LEU A 75 -16.84 9.98 -12.88
C LEU A 75 -15.68 10.82 -13.40
N TRP A 76 -14.46 10.28 -13.30
CA TRP A 76 -13.24 10.85 -13.85
C TRP A 76 -12.17 9.78 -14.02
N GLU A 77 -11.15 10.08 -14.83
CA GLU A 77 -9.97 9.25 -15.03
C GLU A 77 -8.71 10.10 -14.82
N PHE A 78 -7.71 9.54 -14.16
CA PHE A 78 -6.39 10.13 -14.05
C PHE A 78 -5.38 9.25 -14.78
N LYS A 79 -4.76 9.81 -15.83
CA LYS A 79 -3.66 9.16 -16.54
C LYS A 79 -2.34 9.54 -15.87
N LEU A 80 -1.54 8.53 -15.53
CA LEU A 80 -0.22 8.72 -14.97
C LEU A 80 0.70 9.46 -15.96
N GLU A 81 1.67 10.18 -15.41
CA GLU A 81 2.72 10.83 -16.19
C GLU A 81 3.63 9.78 -16.86
N LYS A 82 4.27 10.15 -17.98
CA LYS A 82 5.11 9.22 -18.76
C LYS A 82 6.13 8.48 -17.89
N GLY A 83 6.21 7.16 -18.06
CA GLY A 83 7.15 6.27 -17.35
C GLY A 83 6.64 5.76 -16.00
N GLN A 84 5.53 6.32 -15.51
CA GLN A 84 4.89 5.90 -14.26
C GLN A 84 3.82 4.86 -14.57
N HIS A 85 3.80 3.77 -13.81
CA HIS A 85 2.82 2.70 -14.01
C HIS A 85 2.47 2.01 -12.69
N ASN A 86 1.46 1.14 -12.74
CA ASN A 86 1.27 0.04 -11.82
C ASN A 86 1.15 0.43 -10.33
N ILE A 87 0.01 1.07 -10.02
CA ILE A 87 -0.35 1.47 -8.65
C ILE A 87 -0.57 0.24 -7.74
N LYS A 88 -1.30 -0.76 -8.23
CA LYS A 88 -1.70 -1.98 -7.49
C LYS A 88 -2.34 -1.69 -6.13
N GLU A 89 -1.77 -2.21 -5.04
CA GLU A 89 -2.22 -2.09 -3.65
C GLU A 89 -1.74 -0.81 -2.95
N LYS A 90 -0.83 -0.04 -3.57
CA LYS A 90 -0.23 1.17 -3.02
C LYS A 90 -1.17 2.35 -3.16
N ILE A 91 -2.38 2.22 -2.64
CA ILE A 91 -3.45 3.20 -2.79
C ILE A 91 -4.36 3.21 -1.55
N PHE A 92 -4.74 4.42 -1.12
CA PHE A 92 -5.72 4.65 -0.06
C PHE A 92 -6.34 6.05 -0.17
N THR A 93 -7.41 6.27 0.57
CA THR A 93 -8.18 7.52 0.63
C THR A 93 -8.17 8.07 2.04
N LYS A 94 -8.07 9.40 2.17
CA LYS A 94 -8.22 10.12 3.45
C LYS A 94 -8.47 11.61 3.18
N ASP A 95 -9.35 12.22 3.98
CA ASP A 95 -9.64 13.66 3.95
C ASP A 95 -9.92 14.22 2.55
N SER A 96 -10.83 13.56 1.82
CA SER A 96 -11.23 13.88 0.44
C SER A 96 -10.09 13.82 -0.58
N LYS A 97 -9.00 13.11 -0.27
CA LYS A 97 -7.88 12.87 -1.18
C LYS A 97 -7.67 11.38 -1.39
N ILE A 98 -7.11 11.04 -2.53
CA ILE A 98 -6.61 9.71 -2.84
C ILE A 98 -5.11 9.78 -3.01
N TYR A 99 -4.41 8.88 -2.34
CA TYR A 99 -2.96 8.80 -2.33
C TYR A 99 -2.52 7.50 -2.95
N PHE A 100 -1.50 7.54 -3.79
CA PHE A 100 -0.96 6.32 -4.37
C PHE A 100 0.49 6.43 -4.80
N GLY A 101 1.15 5.28 -4.82
CA GLY A 101 2.54 5.13 -5.27
C GLY A 101 2.58 4.40 -6.60
N THR A 102 3.52 4.76 -7.45
CA THR A 102 3.75 4.14 -8.77
C THR A 102 5.02 3.30 -8.77
N THR A 103 5.21 2.53 -9.84
CA THR A 103 6.49 1.91 -10.20
C THR A 103 7.04 2.53 -11.48
N SER A 104 8.34 2.43 -11.68
CA SER A 104 9.06 2.98 -12.83
C SER A 104 10.44 2.33 -12.97
N SER A 105 10.99 2.30 -14.17
CA SER A 105 12.35 1.79 -14.40
C SER A 105 13.45 2.75 -13.90
N THR A 106 13.14 4.03 -13.70
CA THR A 106 14.12 5.06 -13.30
C THR A 106 13.68 5.77 -12.03
N GLU A 107 12.57 6.49 -12.09
CA GLU A 107 12.02 7.31 -11.02
C GLU A 107 10.54 7.06 -10.87
N ALA A 108 10.08 6.71 -9.68
CA ALA A 108 8.67 6.58 -9.38
C ALA A 108 8.20 7.70 -8.47
N SER A 109 6.90 7.75 -8.18
CA SER A 109 6.33 8.86 -7.43
C SER A 109 5.20 8.43 -6.52
N VAL A 110 5.00 9.22 -5.47
CA VAL A 110 3.78 9.21 -4.68
C VAL A 110 2.96 10.43 -5.10
N TYR A 111 1.66 10.23 -5.31
CA TYR A 111 0.71 11.26 -5.72
C TYR A 111 -0.35 11.46 -4.64
N ALA A 112 -0.89 12.67 -4.59
CA ALA A 112 -2.21 12.94 -4.02
C ALA A 112 -3.09 13.61 -5.05
N LEU A 113 -4.32 13.09 -5.21
CA LEU A 113 -5.35 13.70 -6.04
C LEU A 113 -6.57 14.03 -5.20
N SER A 114 -7.36 15.00 -5.65
CA SER A 114 -8.70 15.26 -5.16
C SER A 114 -9.64 14.11 -5.55
N THR A 115 -10.36 13.58 -4.57
CA THR A 115 -11.37 12.52 -4.81
C THR A 115 -12.57 13.02 -5.61
N ALA A 116 -12.85 14.32 -5.57
CA ALA A 116 -14.01 14.92 -6.21
C ALA A 116 -13.89 14.98 -7.74
N ASN A 117 -12.69 15.25 -8.25
CA ASN A 117 -12.46 15.56 -9.66
C ASN A 117 -11.18 14.97 -10.26
N GLY A 118 -10.36 14.25 -9.48
CA GLY A 118 -9.13 13.64 -9.95
C GLY A 118 -7.98 14.64 -10.16
N GLU A 119 -8.14 15.90 -9.75
CA GLU A 119 -7.07 16.90 -9.89
C GLU A 119 -5.88 16.57 -8.99
N LYS A 120 -4.68 16.65 -9.55
CA LYS A 120 -3.44 16.45 -8.81
C LYS A 120 -3.20 17.59 -7.83
N ILE A 121 -3.12 17.25 -6.55
CA ILE A 121 -2.84 18.18 -5.45
C ILE A 121 -1.34 18.33 -5.29
N TRP A 122 -0.63 17.21 -5.17
CA TRP A 122 0.84 17.18 -5.07
C TRP A 122 1.42 15.87 -5.61
N LYS A 123 2.73 15.87 -5.86
CA LYS A 123 3.52 14.72 -6.29
C LYS A 123 4.92 14.78 -5.69
N THR A 124 5.42 13.64 -5.21
CA THR A 124 6.77 13.50 -4.65
C THR A 124 7.53 12.41 -5.36
N ASN A 125 8.73 12.72 -5.85
CA ASN A 125 9.56 11.81 -6.66
C ASN A 125 10.55 10.99 -5.80
N PHE A 126 10.82 9.78 -6.28
CA PHE A 126 11.76 8.82 -5.69
C PHE A 126 12.58 8.14 -6.80
N ASN A 127 13.87 7.89 -6.54
CA ASN A 127 14.81 7.29 -7.51
C ASN A 127 14.70 5.74 -7.59
N ALA A 128 13.52 5.22 -7.28
CA ALA A 128 13.15 3.81 -7.29
C ALA A 128 11.63 3.67 -7.20
N SER A 129 11.09 2.55 -7.71
CA SER A 129 9.70 2.15 -7.54
C SER A 129 9.25 2.20 -6.09
N ILE A 130 8.03 2.68 -5.87
CA ILE A 130 7.39 2.58 -4.56
C ILE A 130 6.94 1.14 -4.38
N ALA A 131 7.38 0.50 -3.29
CA ALA A 131 7.03 -0.88 -2.99
C ALA A 131 5.84 -0.97 -2.03
N TYR A 132 5.70 0.01 -1.13
CA TYR A 132 4.66 0.00 -0.09
C TYR A 132 4.26 1.41 0.32
N LEU A 133 3.00 1.59 0.71
CA LEU A 133 2.45 2.81 1.29
C LEU A 133 1.46 2.49 2.43
N LEU A 134 1.42 3.37 3.43
CA LEU A 134 0.59 3.28 4.62
C LEU A 134 0.21 4.69 5.10
N ASP A 135 -1.07 4.93 5.37
CA ASP A 135 -1.52 6.09 6.15
C ASP A 135 -1.28 5.85 7.64
N LYS A 136 -0.50 6.72 8.28
CA LYS A 136 -0.32 6.68 9.73
C LYS A 136 0.05 8.05 10.29
N SER A 137 -0.64 8.45 11.36
CA SER A 137 -0.30 9.65 12.16
C SER A 137 -0.15 10.93 11.32
N ASP A 138 -1.10 11.17 10.41
CA ASP A 138 -1.09 12.31 9.47
C ASP A 138 0.18 12.40 8.61
N ALA A 139 0.70 11.23 8.26
CA ALA A 139 1.81 11.02 7.37
C ALA A 139 1.53 9.85 6.43
N ILE A 140 2.21 9.87 5.29
CA ILE A 140 2.31 8.71 4.40
C ILE A 140 3.65 8.06 4.65
N TRP A 141 3.61 6.89 5.26
CA TRP A 141 4.78 6.04 5.40
C TRP A 141 4.87 5.09 4.22
N GLY A 142 6.09 4.85 3.76
CA GLY A 142 6.31 3.92 2.66
C GLY A 142 7.77 3.58 2.50
N TYR A 143 8.05 2.62 1.63
CA TYR A 143 9.42 2.34 1.23
C TYR A 143 9.52 2.04 -0.25
N THR A 144 10.69 2.34 -0.81
CA THR A 144 11.03 2.02 -2.20
C THR A 144 11.60 0.61 -2.33
N GLU A 145 11.61 0.06 -3.54
CA GLU A 145 12.25 -1.24 -3.84
C GLU A 145 13.75 -1.26 -3.55
N LYS A 146 14.40 -0.08 -3.44
CA LYS A 146 15.81 0.06 -3.04
C LYS A 146 16.00 0.32 -1.54
N GLY A 147 14.95 0.13 -0.73
CA GLY A 147 15.04 0.18 0.73
C GLY A 147 15.09 1.58 1.33
N LEU A 148 14.68 2.61 0.59
CA LEU A 148 14.50 3.93 1.18
C LEU A 148 13.15 3.96 1.90
N LEU A 149 13.15 3.90 3.23
CA LEU A 149 11.98 4.17 4.07
C LEU A 149 11.76 5.68 4.14
N PHE A 150 10.53 6.13 3.97
CA PHE A 150 10.16 7.54 3.96
C PHE A 150 8.87 7.82 4.73
N ASP A 151 8.77 9.08 5.17
CA ASP A 151 7.60 9.74 5.76
C ASP A 151 7.33 10.99 4.93
N LEU A 152 6.12 11.08 4.36
CA LEU A 152 5.63 12.28 3.70
C LEU A 152 4.55 12.97 4.54
N ASP A 153 4.57 14.30 4.53
CA ASP A 153 3.45 15.11 4.98
C ASP A 153 2.21 14.80 4.13
N LEU A 154 1.11 14.42 4.78
CA LEU A 154 -0.12 14.03 4.11
C LEU A 154 -0.73 15.18 3.28
N LYS A 155 -0.56 16.43 3.72
CA LYS A 155 -1.16 17.62 3.10
C LYS A 155 -0.31 18.16 1.97
N THR A 156 1.01 18.21 2.15
CA THR A 156 1.92 18.88 1.20
C THR A 156 2.71 17.91 0.32
N GLY A 157 2.87 16.65 0.75
CA GLY A 157 3.75 15.68 0.10
C GLY A 157 5.23 15.85 0.46
N ASP A 158 5.56 16.80 1.35
CA ASP A 158 6.94 17.07 1.73
C ASP A 158 7.54 15.89 2.50
N LYS A 159 8.78 15.53 2.17
CA LYS A 159 9.52 14.49 2.88
C LYS A 159 9.90 15.00 4.26
N ARG A 160 9.31 14.41 5.31
CA ARG A 160 9.64 14.75 6.71
C ARG A 160 10.83 13.93 7.20
N SER A 161 10.95 12.68 6.78
CA SER A 161 12.11 11.84 7.11
C SER A 161 12.40 10.78 6.05
N GLU A 162 13.68 10.43 5.95
CA GLU A 162 14.20 9.37 5.08
C GLU A 162 15.26 8.55 5.84
N VAL A 163 15.17 7.23 5.68
CA VAL A 163 16.11 6.24 6.24
C VAL A 163 16.45 5.23 5.15
N GLN A 164 17.72 5.16 4.78
CA GLN A 164 18.21 4.08 3.93
C GLN A 164 18.34 2.82 4.79
N LEU A 165 17.52 1.82 4.51
CA LEU A 165 17.50 0.57 5.25
C LEU A 165 18.72 -0.29 4.87
N ALA A 166 19.30 -0.95 5.87
CA ALA A 166 20.34 -1.96 5.67
C ALA A 166 19.74 -3.30 5.23
N ASN A 167 18.52 -3.60 5.68
CA ASN A 167 17.77 -4.79 5.29
C ASN A 167 16.51 -4.40 4.50
N LEU A 168 16.36 -4.94 3.29
CA LEU A 168 15.20 -4.65 2.43
C LEU A 168 13.91 -5.28 3.00
N PRO A 169 12.83 -4.49 3.20
CA PRO A 169 11.55 -5.02 3.63
C PRO A 169 10.92 -5.93 2.57
N LEU A 170 10.37 -7.05 3.03
CA LEU A 170 9.55 -7.99 2.25
C LEU A 170 8.10 -8.04 2.72
N SER A 171 7.78 -7.35 3.81
CA SER A 171 6.43 -7.25 4.39
C SER A 171 6.01 -5.79 4.52
N ASN A 172 4.77 -5.58 4.96
CA ASN A 172 4.36 -4.30 5.54
C ASN A 172 5.28 -3.89 6.69
N VAL A 173 5.30 -2.58 6.96
CA VAL A 173 5.95 -1.99 8.13
C VAL A 173 4.93 -1.84 9.24
N GLU A 174 5.21 -2.41 10.40
CA GLU A 174 4.36 -2.36 11.60
C GLU A 174 4.97 -1.43 12.65
N PHE A 175 4.17 -0.60 13.31
CA PHE A 175 4.67 0.36 14.29
C PHE A 175 4.46 -0.17 15.70
N LEU A 176 5.54 -0.50 16.40
CA LEU A 176 5.50 -0.88 17.82
C LEU A 176 5.30 0.35 18.73
N SER A 177 5.88 1.48 18.32
CA SER A 177 5.75 2.75 19.03
C SER A 177 5.98 3.91 18.05
N LYS A 178 5.99 5.15 18.55
CA LYS A 178 6.30 6.34 17.73
C LYS A 178 7.68 6.26 17.07
N ASN A 179 8.64 5.56 17.68
CA ASN A 179 10.04 5.53 17.24
C ASN A 179 10.52 4.13 16.86
N GLU A 180 9.68 3.11 16.89
CA GLU A 180 10.09 1.74 16.62
C GLU A 180 9.14 1.09 15.62
N VAL A 181 9.72 0.53 14.56
CA VAL A 181 9.00 -0.19 13.53
C VAL A 181 9.58 -1.58 13.32
N LEU A 182 8.72 -2.50 12.92
CA LEU A 182 9.05 -3.86 12.54
C LEU A 182 8.76 -4.09 11.07
N PHE A 183 9.61 -4.86 10.42
CA PHE A 183 9.34 -5.42 9.11
C PHE A 183 10.10 -6.73 8.95
N TYR A 184 9.58 -7.63 8.12
CA TYR A 184 10.27 -8.85 7.75
C TYR A 184 11.22 -8.57 6.58
N SER A 185 12.41 -9.13 6.61
CA SER A 185 13.42 -9.02 5.55
C SER A 185 14.02 -10.40 5.25
N LYS A 186 14.92 -10.49 4.27
CA LYS A 186 15.70 -11.71 4.03
C LYS A 186 16.55 -12.14 5.24
N ALA A 187 16.94 -11.21 6.10
CA ALA A 187 17.72 -11.49 7.30
C ALA A 187 16.85 -11.93 8.51
N GLY A 188 15.53 -11.89 8.37
CA GLY A 188 14.57 -12.19 9.44
C GLY A 188 13.73 -10.97 9.82
N LEU A 189 13.11 -11.03 11.01
CA LEU A 189 12.32 -9.94 11.56
C LEU A 189 13.24 -8.81 12.02
N VAL A 190 13.14 -7.64 11.41
CA VAL A 190 13.98 -6.47 11.70
C VAL A 190 13.18 -5.48 12.54
N LYS A 191 13.79 -5.00 13.62
CA LYS A 191 13.33 -3.83 14.38
C LYS A 191 14.23 -2.64 14.07
N LEU A 192 13.63 -1.57 13.56
CA LEU A 192 14.28 -0.29 13.29
C LEU A 192 13.86 0.74 14.33
N ASN A 193 14.83 1.44 14.89
CA ASN A 193 14.60 2.66 15.66
C ASN A 193 14.64 3.88 14.71
N LEU A 194 13.53 4.59 14.55
CA LEU A 194 13.40 5.72 13.62
C LEU A 194 14.25 6.93 14.03
N LYS A 195 14.57 7.08 15.33
CA LYS A 195 15.37 8.20 15.85
C LYS A 195 16.87 7.96 15.66
N THR A 196 17.35 6.76 16.02
CA THR A 196 18.78 6.42 15.90
C THR A 196 19.15 5.86 14.53
N LYS A 197 18.15 5.45 13.74
CA LYS A 197 18.28 4.75 12.46
C LYS A 197 19.00 3.39 12.57
N GLU A 198 19.00 2.82 13.76
CA GLU A 198 19.64 1.53 14.02
C GLU A 198 18.66 0.38 13.79
N GLU A 199 19.12 -0.62 13.04
CA GLU A 199 18.42 -1.88 12.80
C GLU A 199 18.96 -2.98 13.72
N SER A 200 18.04 -3.83 14.19
CA SER A 200 18.34 -5.02 14.99
C SER A 200 17.52 -6.19 14.50
N ILE A 201 18.11 -7.39 14.47
CA ILE A 201 17.41 -8.60 14.05
C ILE A 201 16.81 -9.26 15.30
N LEU A 202 15.51 -9.52 15.24
CA LEU A 202 14.77 -10.27 16.24
C LEU A 202 14.74 -11.74 15.81
N LEU A 203 15.30 -12.62 16.65
CA LEU A 203 15.15 -14.06 16.47
C LEU A 203 14.04 -14.57 17.39
N ALA A 204 13.07 -15.26 16.82
CA ALA A 204 12.15 -16.09 17.59
C ALA A 204 12.92 -17.32 18.06
N HIS A 205 13.01 -17.51 19.38
CA HIS A 205 13.61 -18.70 19.96
C HIS A 205 12.51 -19.47 20.69
N GLN A 206 12.31 -20.73 20.33
CA GLN A 206 11.56 -21.66 21.16
C GLN A 206 12.55 -22.33 22.11
N LYS A 207 12.38 -22.11 23.41
CA LYS A 207 13.05 -22.94 24.41
C LYS A 207 12.11 -24.10 24.71
N LEU A 208 12.50 -25.31 24.33
CA LEU A 208 11.88 -26.53 24.85
C LEU A 208 12.40 -26.67 26.28
N ASP A 209 11.58 -26.33 27.28
CA ASP A 209 11.88 -26.70 28.66
C ASP A 209 11.58 -28.20 28.83
N ASP A 210 12.34 -28.90 29.68
CA ASP A 210 12.24 -30.36 29.93
C ASP A 210 10.84 -30.85 30.35
N ASN A 211 9.91 -29.91 30.59
CA ASN A 211 8.51 -30.14 30.94
C ASN A 211 7.52 -30.01 29.75
N ASN A 212 7.97 -29.99 28.49
CA ASN A 212 7.11 -29.84 27.30
C ASN A 212 6.20 -28.59 27.32
N LYS A 213 6.62 -27.52 28.00
CA LYS A 213 5.92 -26.22 27.92
C LYS A 213 6.51 -25.40 26.76
N ASN A 214 5.66 -25.11 25.78
CA ASN A 214 5.99 -24.25 24.64
C ASN A 214 5.96 -22.78 25.05
N ASP A 215 7.05 -22.29 25.65
CA ASP A 215 7.21 -20.86 25.89
C ASP A 215 7.96 -20.25 24.69
N ALA A 216 7.21 -19.68 23.76
CA ALA A 216 7.76 -18.91 22.64
C ALA A 216 8.04 -17.46 23.09
N PHE A 217 9.28 -17.00 22.97
CA PHE A 217 9.64 -15.61 23.24
C PHE A 217 10.57 -15.03 22.16
N ILE A 218 10.52 -13.72 21.99
CA ILE A 218 11.33 -12.98 21.01
C ILE A 218 12.60 -12.49 21.71
N LYS A 219 13.78 -12.87 21.19
CA LYS A 219 15.08 -12.40 21.70
C LYS A 219 15.66 -11.34 20.75
N LEU A 220 15.98 -10.16 21.31
CA LEU A 220 16.66 -9.08 20.60
C LEU A 220 18.16 -9.38 20.50
N LEU A 221 18.71 -9.49 19.28
CA LEU A 221 20.15 -9.49 19.05
C LEU A 221 20.59 -8.10 18.58
N LYS A 222 21.46 -7.45 19.35
CA LYS A 222 22.14 -6.23 18.90
C LYS A 222 23.32 -6.65 18.01
N ASN A 223 23.40 -6.11 16.80
CA ASN A 223 24.61 -6.25 15.99
C ASN A 223 25.76 -5.50 16.68
N SER A 224 26.80 -6.23 17.09
CA SER A 224 28.09 -5.62 17.44
C SER A 224 28.73 -5.09 16.16
N LYS A 225 28.88 -3.77 16.04
CA LYS A 225 29.76 -3.19 15.02
C LYS A 225 31.20 -3.63 15.36
N ASN A 226 31.83 -4.38 14.46
CA ASN A 226 33.29 -4.42 14.32
C ASN A 226 33.66 -3.50 13.17
#